data_AF-A0A0A8K472-F1
#
_entry.id   AF-A0A0A8K472-F1
#
_cell.length_a   1.000
_cell.length_b   1.000
_cell.length_c   1.000
_cell.angle_alpha   90.00
_cell.angle_beta   90.00
_cell.angle_gamma   90.00
#
_symmetry.space_group_name_H-M   'P 1'
#
loop_
_entity.id
_entity.type
_entity.pdbx_description
1 polymer ?
#
loop_
_entity_poly.entity_id
_entity_poly.type
_entity_poly.pdbx_seq_one_letter_code
_entity_poly.pdbx_strand_id
1 'polypeptide(L)'
;MFGATLAAFASSAMAYSSTVQGACRNDYKRFCSAHAIDDPGLRFCMDKAGKSLSRSCVVALINSGEVTKTRATQRWGHSFE
;
A
#
# COMPACT_ATOMS: atom_id res chain seq x y z
N MET A 1 -35.84 13.51 -19.62
CA MET A 1 -35.28 12.19 -19.26
C MET A 1 -33.81 12.38 -18.94
N PHE A 2 -33.40 12.21 -17.68
CA PHE A 2 -31.98 12.27 -17.29
C PHE A 2 -31.52 10.88 -16.90
N GLY A 3 -30.80 10.22 -17.82
CA GLY A 3 -30.21 8.89 -17.57
C GLY A 3 -28.95 9.04 -16.71
N ALA A 4 -29.00 8.55 -15.47
CA ALA A 4 -27.84 8.53 -14.59
C ALA A 4 -26.90 7.37 -14.97
N THR A 5 -25.85 7.68 -15.73
CA THR A 5 -24.77 6.73 -16.03
C THR A 5 -23.90 6.48 -14.80
N LEU A 6 -24.14 5.36 -14.12
CA LEU A 6 -23.37 4.96 -12.95
C LEU A 6 -21.99 4.43 -13.38
N ALA A 7 -20.98 5.30 -13.38
CA ALA A 7 -19.60 4.91 -13.68
C ALA A 7 -19.03 4.05 -12.53
N ALA A 8 -18.97 2.73 -12.74
CA ALA A 8 -18.35 1.81 -11.80
C ALA A 8 -16.83 2.01 -11.81
N PHE A 9 -16.28 2.61 -10.75
CA PHE A 9 -14.84 2.67 -10.53
C PHE A 9 -14.32 1.26 -10.22
N ALA A 10 -13.76 0.61 -11.24
CA ALA A 10 -13.07 -0.67 -11.06
C ALA A 10 -11.81 -0.45 -10.22
N SER A 11 -11.90 -0.72 -8.92
CA SER A 11 -10.73 -0.83 -8.04
C SER A 11 -9.88 -2.01 -8.50
N SER A 12 -8.86 -1.75 -9.31
CA SER A 12 -7.90 -2.77 -9.72
C SER A 12 -7.17 -3.30 -8.50
N ALA A 13 -7.57 -4.49 -8.06
CA ALA A 13 -6.96 -5.23 -6.96
C ALA A 13 -5.57 -5.76 -7.37
N MET A 14 -4.63 -4.83 -7.51
CA MET A 14 -3.22 -5.13 -7.75
C MET A 14 -2.66 -5.71 -6.45
N ALA A 15 -2.59 -7.03 -6.36
CA ALA A 15 -1.91 -7.72 -5.26
C ALA A 15 -0.43 -7.28 -5.21
N TYR A 16 0.12 -7.14 -4.01
CA TYR A 16 1.51 -6.74 -3.85
C TYR A 16 2.45 -7.78 -4.47
N SER A 17 3.46 -7.31 -5.23
CA SER A 17 4.52 -8.18 -5.74
C SER A 17 5.22 -8.95 -4.62
N SER A 18 5.60 -10.21 -4.86
CA SER A 18 6.21 -11.11 -3.86
C SER A 18 7.42 -10.51 -3.14
N THR A 19 8.20 -9.66 -3.80
CA THR A 19 9.29 -8.88 -3.19
C THR A 19 8.80 -7.96 -2.07
N VAL A 20 7.67 -7.27 -2.29
CA VAL A 20 7.02 -6.40 -1.30
C VAL A 20 6.42 -7.26 -0.18
N GLN A 21 5.74 -8.35 -0.53
CA GLN A 21 5.18 -9.29 0.46
C GLN A 21 6.27 -9.81 1.41
N GLY A 22 7.45 -10.14 0.89
CA GLY A 22 8.62 -10.56 1.66
C GLY A 22 9.20 -9.45 2.55
N ALA A 23 9.46 -8.27 1.98
CA ALA A 23 10.07 -7.14 2.69
C ALA A 23 9.14 -6.57 3.79
N CYS A 24 7.85 -6.41 3.48
CA CYS A 24 6.83 -5.90 4.40
C CYS A 24 6.25 -6.97 5.33
N ARG A 25 6.70 -8.23 5.28
CA ARG A 25 6.08 -9.35 6.03
C ARG A 25 5.99 -9.09 7.55
N ASN A 26 6.97 -8.40 8.12
CA ASN A 26 6.99 -8.06 9.54
C ASN A 26 6.00 -6.93 9.87
N ASP A 27 5.98 -5.87 9.06
CA ASP A 27 5.05 -4.74 9.20
C ASP A 27 3.60 -5.18 8.96
N TYR A 28 3.37 -6.02 7.95
CA TYR A 28 2.12 -6.74 7.70
C TYR A 28 1.64 -7.43 8.99
N LYS A 29 2.48 -8.29 9.59
CA LYS A 29 2.10 -9.05 10.79
C LYS A 29 1.87 -8.17 12.02
N ARG A 30 2.42 -6.96 12.05
CA ARG A 30 2.27 -6.00 13.16
C ARG A 30 1.04 -5.10 13.03
N PHE A 31 0.78 -4.56 11.84
CA PHE A 31 -0.23 -3.53 11.63
C PHE A 31 -1.47 -4.03 10.88
N CYS A 32 -1.32 -5.06 10.06
CA CYS A 32 -2.34 -5.52 9.10
C CYS A 32 -2.47 -7.05 9.08
N SER A 33 -2.26 -7.71 10.22
CA SER A 33 -2.34 -9.17 10.33
C SER A 33 -3.71 -9.75 9.95
N ALA A 34 -4.75 -8.92 10.00
CA ALA A 34 -6.10 -9.23 9.54
C ALA A 34 -6.22 -9.46 8.00
N HIS A 35 -5.24 -8.98 7.21
CA HIS A 35 -5.12 -8.98 5.73
C HIS A 35 -6.18 -9.75 4.89
N ALA A 36 -5.84 -10.79 4.11
CA ALA A 36 -4.57 -11.51 3.92
C ALA A 36 -3.45 -10.74 3.17
N ILE A 37 -2.39 -11.43 2.70
CA ILE A 37 -1.28 -10.82 1.93
C ILE A 37 -1.73 -10.43 0.50
N ASP A 38 -2.57 -11.24 -0.13
CA ASP A 38 -3.14 -10.97 -1.46
C ASP A 38 -4.48 -10.19 -1.39
N ASP A 39 -4.88 -9.76 -0.19
CA ASP A 39 -6.13 -9.02 0.02
C ASP A 39 -6.00 -7.55 -0.43
N PRO A 40 -6.94 -7.00 -1.23
CA PRO A 40 -6.88 -5.61 -1.66
C PRO A 40 -6.97 -4.61 -0.49
N GLY A 41 -7.61 -4.98 0.62
CA GLY A 41 -7.66 -4.20 1.86
C GLY A 41 -6.29 -4.02 2.51
N LEU A 42 -5.32 -4.90 2.26
CA LEU A 42 -3.95 -4.73 2.76
C LEU A 42 -3.32 -3.42 2.28
N ARG A 43 -3.55 -3.02 1.01
CA ARG A 43 -3.00 -1.78 0.45
C ARG A 43 -3.46 -0.56 1.26
N PHE A 44 -4.74 -0.54 1.64
CA PHE A 44 -5.33 0.52 2.45
C PHE A 44 -4.86 0.48 3.90
N CYS A 45 -4.72 -0.72 4.48
CA CYS A 45 -4.20 -0.89 5.82
C CYS A 45 -2.73 -0.45 5.93
N MET A 46 -1.87 -0.87 4.98
CA MET A 46 -0.49 -0.39 4.85
C MET A 46 -0.43 1.12 4.62
N ASP A 47 -1.36 1.71 3.86
CA ASP A 47 -1.41 3.17 3.66
C ASP A 47 -1.71 3.95 4.94
N LYS A 48 -2.62 3.44 5.77
CA LYS A 48 -2.90 4.00 7.11
C LYS A 48 -1.72 3.78 8.06
N ALA A 49 -1.11 2.60 8.03
CA ALA A 49 0.05 2.24 8.84
C ALA A 49 1.35 2.90 8.36
N GLY A 50 1.37 3.58 7.22
CA GLY A 50 2.55 4.08 6.52
C GLY A 50 3.61 4.78 7.38
N LYS A 51 3.16 5.62 8.32
CA LYS A 51 4.01 6.34 9.29
C LYS A 51 4.79 5.41 10.23
N SER A 52 4.25 4.22 10.49
CA SER A 52 4.79 3.20 11.40
C SER A 52 5.46 2.04 10.66
N LEU A 53 5.37 1.97 9.32
CA LEU A 53 6.05 0.95 8.52
C LEU A 53 7.57 1.10 8.63
N SER A 54 8.29 -0.01 8.59
CA SER A 54 9.75 -0.04 8.51
C SER A 54 10.26 0.58 7.21
N ARG A 55 11.38 1.32 7.26
CA ARG A 55 11.97 1.99 6.08
C ARG A 55 12.23 1.00 4.92
N SER A 56 12.61 -0.24 5.23
CA SER A 56 12.80 -1.34 4.26
C SER A 56 11.51 -1.71 3.51
N CYS A 57 10.37 -1.80 4.20
CA CYS A 57 9.07 -2.03 3.57
C CYS A 57 8.69 -0.85 2.66
N VAL A 58 8.90 0.39 3.11
CA VAL A 58 8.59 1.58 2.30
C VAL A 58 9.50 1.69 1.06
N VAL A 59 10.79 1.34 1.16
CA VAL A 59 11.69 1.23 0.00
C VAL A 59 11.20 0.16 -0.98
N ALA A 60 10.73 -1.00 -0.50
CA ALA A 60 10.18 -2.04 -1.37
C ALA A 60 8.90 -1.56 -2.09
N LEU A 61 8.01 -0.84 -1.40
CA LEU A 61 6.81 -0.21 -1.97
C LEU A 61 7.16 0.87 -3.01
N ILE A 62 8.27 1.58 -2.84
CA ILE A 62 8.78 2.54 -3.82
C ILE A 62 9.35 1.84 -5.04
N ASN A 63 10.20 0.83 -4.85
CA ASN A 63 10.85 0.09 -5.94
C ASN A 63 9.86 -0.74 -6.78
N SER A 64 8.73 -1.16 -6.20
CA SER A 64 7.64 -1.84 -6.90
C SER A 64 6.65 -0.90 -7.59
N GLY A 65 6.80 0.42 -7.43
CA GLY A 65 5.89 1.42 -8.02
C GLY A 65 4.56 1.60 -7.26
N GLU A 66 4.39 0.96 -6.11
CA GLU A 66 3.16 1.01 -5.32
C GLU A 66 2.94 2.35 -4.61
N VAL A 67 4.04 3.03 -4.26
CA VAL A 67 4.06 4.32 -3.56
C VAL A 67 5.20 5.16 -4.10
N THR A 68 4.96 6.43 -4.45
CA THR A 68 6.04 7.33 -4.87
C THR A 68 6.86 7.81 -3.67
N LYS A 69 8.16 8.10 -3.87
CA LYS A 69 9.04 8.69 -2.84
C LYS A 69 8.37 9.90 -2.18
N THR A 70 7.86 10.84 -2.98
CA THR A 70 7.13 12.03 -2.54
C THR A 70 5.96 11.70 -1.61
N ARG A 71 5.16 10.69 -1.95
CA ARG A 71 4.00 10.25 -1.15
C ARG A 71 4.44 9.66 0.19
N ALA A 72 5.50 8.86 0.20
CA ALA A 72 6.07 8.30 1.43
C ALA A 72 6.70 9.38 2.34
N THR A 73 7.37 10.39 1.78
CA THR A 73 7.90 11.51 2.56
C THR A 73 6.79 12.42 3.08
N GLN A 74 5.87 12.89 2.21
CA GLN A 74 4.83 13.84 2.60
C GLN A 74 3.74 13.25 3.50
N ARG A 75 3.25 12.04 3.21
CA ARG A 75 2.14 11.44 3.97
C ARG A 75 2.62 10.58 5.13
N TRP A 76 3.76 9.90 4.98
CA TRP A 76 4.26 8.95 5.96
C TRP A 76 5.48 9.44 6.74
N GLY A 77 6.09 10.57 6.37
CA GLY A 77 7.24 11.16 7.09
C GLY A 77 8.57 10.44 6.86
N HIS A 78 8.67 9.56 5.86
CA HIS A 78 9.91 8.84 5.58
C HIS A 78 10.84 9.64 4.67
N SER A 79 12.03 9.98 5.17
CA SER A 79 13.09 10.60 4.37
C SER A 79 13.89 9.56 3.59
N PHE A 80 13.97 9.76 2.27
CA PHE A 80 14.81 9.00 1.34
C PHE A 80 15.80 9.97 0.71
N GLU A 81 16.91 10.15 1.40
CA GLU A 81 18.15 10.76 0.87
C GLU A 81 18.71 9.91 -0.29
#